data_AF-A0A957VQD2-F1
#
_entry.id   AF-A0A957VQD2-F1
#
_cell.length_a   1.000
_cell.length_b   1.000
_cell.length_c   1.000
_cell.angle_alpha   90.00
_cell.angle_beta   90.00
_cell.angle_gamma   90.00
#
_symmetry.space_group_name_H-M   'P 1'
#
loop_
_entity.id
_entity.type
_entity.pdbx_description
1 polymer ?
#
loop_
_entity_poly.entity_id
_entity_poly.type
_entity_poly.pdbx_seq_one_letter_code
_entity_poly.pdbx_strand_id
1 'polypeptide(L)'
;LGPRYPAPYASFVRLHQEAAQADAAPPVPSKTPVAVTTGAAPVRPRKLSWKEQQELKALETAIATLEARQSELERAMAAAGGDYVKLTELAAAAETLDADLDAKLLRWMELQEIAEAATS
;
A
#
# COMPACT_ATOMS: atom_id res chain seq x y z
N LEU A 1 -3.14 -14.92 -18.36
CA LEU A 1 -3.52 -13.75 -17.53
C LEU A 1 -2.22 -13.17 -17.00
N GLY A 2 -1.86 -11.97 -17.44
CA GLY A 2 -0.52 -11.40 -17.26
C GLY A 2 -0.17 -11.08 -15.80
N PRO A 3 1.10 -10.77 -15.50
CA PRO A 3 1.53 -10.43 -14.15
C PRO A 3 0.86 -9.12 -13.75
N ARG A 4 -0.20 -9.21 -12.94
CA ARG A 4 -0.73 -8.06 -12.19
C ARG A 4 0.21 -7.83 -11.02
N TYR A 5 1.32 -7.17 -11.30
CA TYR A 5 2.12 -6.53 -10.27
C TYR A 5 2.35 -5.08 -10.73
N PRO A 6 1.75 -4.08 -10.06
CA PRO A 6 2.03 -2.70 -10.36
C PRO A 6 3.49 -2.38 -9.97
N ALA A 7 4.05 -1.35 -10.62
CA ALA A 7 5.43 -0.90 -10.42
C ALA A 7 5.81 -0.85 -8.92
N PRO A 8 7.06 -1.19 -8.55
CA PRO A 8 7.50 -1.26 -7.15
C PRO A 8 7.05 -0.01 -6.40
N TYR A 9 6.35 -0.18 -5.27
CA TYR A 9 5.66 0.90 -4.56
C TYR A 9 6.59 2.06 -4.15
N ALA A 10 7.89 1.81 -4.01
CA ALA A 10 8.92 2.85 -3.94
C ALA A 10 8.80 3.91 -5.05
N SER A 11 8.38 3.53 -6.27
CA SER A 11 8.05 4.44 -7.35
C SER A 11 6.78 5.25 -7.09
N PHE A 12 5.74 4.67 -6.49
CA PHE A 12 4.48 5.37 -6.17
C PHE A 12 4.67 6.39 -5.04
N VAL A 13 5.34 6.02 -3.95
CA VAL A 13 5.67 6.94 -2.84
C VAL A 13 6.59 8.04 -3.31
N ARG A 14 7.62 7.69 -4.10
CA ARG A 14 8.51 8.70 -4.69
C ARG A 14 7.72 9.64 -5.59
N LEU A 15 6.83 9.13 -6.43
CA LEU A 15 5.97 9.95 -7.29
C LEU A 15 5.04 10.86 -6.48
N HIS A 16 4.48 10.38 -5.35
CA HIS A 16 3.65 11.19 -4.46
C HIS A 16 4.45 12.22 -3.67
N GLN A 17 5.65 11.88 -3.20
CA GLN A 17 6.57 12.82 -2.56
C GLN A 17 7.08 13.87 -3.55
N GLU A 18 7.38 13.47 -4.79
CA GLU A 18 7.87 14.35 -5.85
C GLU A 18 6.74 15.26 -6.35
N ALA A 19 5.50 14.77 -6.44
CA ALA A 19 4.31 15.59 -6.71
C ALA A 19 4.02 16.58 -5.57
N ALA A 20 4.14 16.14 -4.31
CA ALA A 20 3.97 17.03 -3.15
C ALA A 20 5.10 18.07 -3.04
N GLN A 21 6.33 17.74 -3.44
CA GLN A 21 7.46 18.68 -3.52
C GLN A 21 7.36 19.62 -4.72
N ALA A 22 6.77 19.19 -5.83
CA ALA A 22 6.54 20.03 -7.01
C ALA A 22 5.46 21.10 -6.78
N ASP A 23 4.46 20.80 -5.95
CA ASP A 23 3.38 21.75 -5.58
C ASP A 23 3.76 22.63 -4.36
N ALA A 24 4.74 22.20 -3.54
CA ALA A 24 5.28 22.97 -2.43
C ALA A 24 6.35 23.99 -2.87
N ALA A 25 5.97 24.95 -3.70
CA ALA A 25 6.76 26.17 -3.91
C ALA A 25 6.61 27.11 -2.68
N PRO A 26 7.69 27.54 -2.01
CA PRO A 26 7.58 28.45 -0.88
C PRO A 26 7.25 29.89 -1.34
N PRO A 27 6.48 30.69 -0.57
CA PRO A 27 6.48 32.13 -0.77
C PRO A 27 7.85 32.70 -0.37
N VAL A 28 8.38 33.57 -1.24
CA VAL A 28 9.69 34.25 -1.15
C VAL A 28 9.85 35.15 0.10
N PRO A 29 11.10 35.44 0.54
CA PRO A 29 11.45 35.75 1.94
C PRO A 29 11.59 37.25 2.26
N SER A 30 11.50 37.60 3.54
CA SER A 30 11.99 38.89 4.05
C SER A 30 12.98 38.73 5.21
N LYS A 31 14.25 39.03 4.88
CA LYS A 31 15.37 39.57 5.67
C LYS A 31 16.19 38.67 6.62
N THR A 32 17.50 38.73 6.32
CA THR A 32 18.74 38.53 7.10
C THR A 32 19.35 37.12 7.25
N PRO A 33 20.69 36.98 7.13
CA PRO A 33 21.35 35.72 6.80
C PRO A 33 21.95 35.05 8.04
N VAL A 34 21.68 33.75 8.23
CA VAL A 34 22.51 32.88 9.08
C VAL A 34 22.53 31.45 8.50
N ALA A 35 23.76 30.98 8.27
CA ALA A 35 24.19 29.60 8.11
C ALA A 35 23.35 28.70 7.19
N VAL A 36 23.76 28.65 5.92
CA VAL A 36 23.48 27.52 5.03
C VAL A 36 24.14 26.28 5.62
N THR A 37 23.41 25.50 6.40
CA THR A 37 23.74 24.11 6.66
C THR A 37 23.07 23.30 5.55
N THR A 38 23.65 23.32 4.35
CA THR A 38 23.38 22.29 3.35
C THR A 38 24.11 21.03 3.80
N GLY A 39 23.47 20.32 4.73
CA GLY A 39 23.74 18.93 5.01
C GLY A 39 22.42 18.21 4.80
N ALA A 40 22.16 17.76 3.56
CA ALA A 40 21.15 16.73 3.34
C ALA A 40 21.63 15.52 4.15
N ALA A 41 21.10 15.36 5.36
CA ALA A 41 21.45 14.27 6.24
C ALA A 41 21.16 12.97 5.47
N PRO A 42 22.06 11.97 5.51
CA PRO A 42 21.79 10.68 4.90
C PRO A 42 20.48 10.16 5.49
N VAL A 43 19.53 9.80 4.64
CA VAL A 43 18.29 9.12 5.05
C VAL A 43 18.72 7.79 5.63
N ARG A 44 18.96 7.78 6.94
CA ARG A 44 19.34 6.54 7.65
C ARG A 44 18.12 5.64 7.65
N PRO A 45 18.29 4.34 7.37
CA PRO A 45 17.17 3.42 7.42
C PRO A 45 16.55 3.43 8.82
N ARG A 46 15.22 3.53 8.87
CA ARG A 46 14.46 3.52 10.13
C ARG A 46 13.97 2.11 10.41
N LYS A 47 13.96 1.73 11.69
CA LYS A 47 13.33 0.49 12.16
C LYS A 47 11.81 0.65 12.23
N LEU A 48 11.08 -0.45 12.02
CA LEU A 48 9.64 -0.50 12.30
C LEU A 48 9.36 -0.17 13.77
N SER A 49 8.38 0.69 14.02
CA SER A 49 7.85 0.91 15.35
C SER A 49 7.07 -0.31 15.87
N TRP A 50 6.84 -0.38 17.18
CA TRP A 50 6.05 -1.46 17.78
C TRP A 50 4.64 -1.59 17.16
N LYS A 51 4.01 -0.45 16.84
CA LYS A 51 2.69 -0.44 16.19
C LYS A 51 2.76 -0.98 14.77
N GLU A 52 3.77 -0.59 13.99
CA GLU A 52 3.96 -1.09 12.63
C GLU A 52 4.31 -2.59 12.61
N GLN A 53 5.07 -3.09 13.59
CA GLN A 53 5.31 -4.53 13.75
C GLN A 53 4.02 -5.31 14.07
N GLN A 54 3.14 -4.73 14.89
CA GLN A 54 1.84 -5.34 15.19
C GLN A 54 0.89 -5.26 13.98
N GLU A 55 0.94 -4.16 13.23
CA GLU A 55 0.20 -3.96 11.99
C GLU A 55 0.60 -5.01 10.95
N LEU A 56 1.89 -5.26 10.76
CA LEU A 56 2.40 -6.27 9.84
C LEU A 56 1.80 -7.67 10.12
N LYS A 57 1.80 -8.10 11.38
CA LYS A 57 1.20 -9.38 11.81
C LYS A 57 -0.32 -9.42 11.58
N ALA A 58 -0.99 -8.31 11.84
CA ALA A 58 -2.43 -8.20 11.61
C ALA A 58 -2.75 -8.25 10.11
N LEU A 59 -1.94 -7.61 9.27
CA LEU A 59 -2.07 -7.64 7.81
C LEU A 59 -1.89 -9.06 7.26
N GLU A 60 -0.90 -9.82 7.73
CA GLU A 60 -0.71 -11.23 7.33
C GLU A 60 -1.97 -12.07 7.59
N THR A 61 -2.57 -11.90 8.77
CA THR A 61 -3.80 -12.62 9.13
C THR A 61 -5.00 -12.14 8.30
N ALA A 62 -5.10 -10.83 8.06
CA ALA A 62 -6.18 -10.24 7.28
C ALA A 62 -6.13 -10.65 5.81
N ILE A 63 -4.94 -10.63 5.20
CA ILE A 63 -4.69 -11.07 3.81
C ILE A 63 -5.11 -12.52 3.64
N ALA A 64 -4.63 -13.43 4.50
CA ALA A 64 -5.01 -14.85 4.43
C ALA A 64 -6.53 -15.06 4.57
N THR A 65 -7.19 -14.25 5.41
CA THR A 65 -8.65 -14.29 5.57
C THR A 65 -9.36 -13.81 4.30
N LEU A 66 -8.89 -12.75 3.67
CA LEU A 66 -9.46 -12.22 2.43
C LEU A 66 -9.28 -13.17 1.27
N GLU A 67 -8.11 -13.79 1.12
CA GLU A 67 -7.85 -14.82 0.09
C GLU A 67 -8.80 -16.02 0.25
N ALA A 68 -9.04 -16.47 1.48
CA ALA A 68 -10.00 -17.54 1.75
C ALA A 68 -11.43 -17.12 1.36
N ARG A 69 -11.82 -15.87 1.66
CA ARG A 69 -13.11 -15.29 1.27
C ARG A 69 -13.26 -15.12 -0.24
N GLN A 70 -12.19 -14.74 -0.94
CA GLN A 70 -12.15 -14.68 -2.41
C GLN A 70 -12.49 -16.06 -3.00
N SER A 71 -11.85 -17.12 -2.50
CA SER A 71 -12.13 -18.50 -2.94
C SER A 71 -13.55 -18.97 -2.58
N GLU A 72 -14.12 -18.51 -1.47
CA GLU A 72 -15.54 -18.72 -1.15
C GLU A 72 -16.47 -18.03 -2.15
N LEU A 73 -16.20 -16.77 -2.50
CA LEU A 73 -16.98 -16.02 -3.48
C LEU A 73 -16.93 -16.65 -4.87
N GLU A 74 -15.75 -17.07 -5.33
CA GLU A 74 -15.59 -17.77 -6.61
C GLU A 74 -16.42 -19.07 -6.67
N ARG A 75 -16.40 -19.85 -5.58
CA ARG A 75 -17.24 -21.05 -5.47
C ARG A 75 -18.73 -20.72 -5.45
N ALA A 76 -19.13 -19.66 -4.76
CA ALA A 76 -20.51 -19.21 -4.73
C ALA A 76 -20.99 -18.72 -6.11
N MET A 77 -20.14 -18.04 -6.87
CA MET A 77 -20.42 -17.61 -8.24
C MET A 77 -20.60 -18.82 -9.17
N ALA A 78 -19.70 -19.80 -9.09
CA ALA A 78 -19.81 -21.04 -9.86
C ALA A 78 -21.10 -21.82 -9.52
N ALA A 79 -21.55 -21.77 -8.27
CA ALA A 79 -22.77 -22.41 -7.79
C ALA A 79 -24.06 -21.61 -8.05
N ALA A 80 -23.97 -20.32 -8.40
CA ALA A 80 -25.13 -19.46 -8.62
C ALA A 80 -25.91 -19.80 -9.92
N GLY A 81 -25.29 -20.56 -10.83
CA GLY A 81 -25.95 -21.04 -12.04
C GLY A 81 -26.42 -19.89 -12.95
N GLY A 82 -27.73 -19.82 -13.20
CA GLY A 82 -28.36 -18.79 -14.04
C GLY A 82 -29.01 -17.65 -13.26
N ASP A 83 -28.79 -17.55 -11.94
CA ASP A 83 -29.30 -16.44 -11.13
C ASP A 83 -28.44 -15.19 -11.36
N TYR A 84 -28.83 -14.40 -12.36
CA TYR A 84 -28.10 -13.20 -12.77
C TYR A 84 -28.02 -12.14 -11.67
N VAL A 85 -29.07 -12.01 -10.83
CA VAL A 85 -29.07 -11.04 -9.73
C VAL A 85 -28.02 -11.42 -8.71
N LYS A 86 -28.03 -12.69 -8.26
CA LYS A 86 -27.04 -13.21 -7.34
C LYS A 86 -25.62 -13.15 -7.91
N LEU A 87 -25.45 -13.43 -9.20
CA LEU A 87 -24.15 -13.31 -9.86
C LEU A 87 -23.63 -11.87 -9.85
N THR A 88 -24.48 -10.86 -10.10
CA THR A 88 -24.07 -9.45 -10.02
C THR A 88 -23.71 -9.02 -8.60
N GLU A 89 -24.45 -9.46 -7.59
CA GLU A 89 -24.12 -9.18 -6.19
C GLU A 89 -22.79 -9.80 -5.77
N LEU A 90 -22.56 -11.07 -6.13
CA LEU A 90 -21.30 -11.77 -5.85
C LEU A 90 -20.12 -11.14 -6.59
N ALA A 91 -20.31 -10.69 -7.83
CA ALA A 91 -19.28 -9.99 -8.59
C ALA A 91 -18.88 -8.65 -7.94
N ALA A 92 -19.87 -7.86 -7.49
CA ALA A 92 -19.59 -6.60 -6.78
C ALA A 92 -18.88 -6.84 -5.43
N ALA A 93 -19.25 -7.91 -4.72
CA ALA A 93 -18.57 -8.32 -3.50
C ALA A 93 -17.12 -8.75 -3.79
N ALA A 94 -16.87 -9.48 -4.87
CA ALA A 94 -15.53 -9.89 -5.29
C ALA A 94 -14.66 -8.67 -5.64
N GLU A 95 -15.18 -7.71 -6.42
CA GLU A 95 -14.45 -6.48 -6.74
C GLU A 95 -14.08 -5.66 -5.50
N THR A 96 -15.01 -5.55 -4.54
CA THR A 96 -14.75 -4.87 -3.27
C THR A 96 -13.67 -5.60 -2.46
N LEU A 97 -13.73 -6.93 -2.44
CA LEU A 97 -12.77 -7.76 -1.72
C LEU A 97 -11.38 -7.68 -2.34
N ASP A 98 -11.29 -7.71 -3.67
CA ASP A 98 -10.04 -7.58 -4.42
C ASP A 98 -9.38 -6.24 -4.13
N ALA A 99 -10.15 -5.15 -4.13
CA ALA A 99 -9.63 -3.82 -3.79
C ALA A 99 -9.09 -3.74 -2.35
N ASP A 100 -9.77 -4.38 -1.38
CA ASP A 100 -9.28 -4.42 0.00
C ASP A 100 -8.02 -5.29 0.14
N LEU A 101 -7.97 -6.42 -0.57
CA LEU A 101 -6.81 -7.30 -0.60
C LEU A 101 -5.58 -6.58 -1.17
N ASP A 102 -5.73 -5.91 -2.32
CA ASP A 102 -4.67 -5.12 -2.95
C ASP A 102 -4.14 -4.02 -2.03
N ALA A 103 -5.02 -3.27 -1.37
CA ALA A 103 -4.63 -2.23 -0.43
C ALA A 103 -3.83 -2.79 0.77
N LYS A 104 -4.22 -3.95 1.30
CA LYS A 104 -3.50 -4.58 2.42
C LYS A 104 -2.16 -5.19 1.99
N LEU A 105 -2.10 -5.81 0.81
CA LEU A 105 -0.85 -6.31 0.24
C LEU A 105 0.15 -5.16 0.02
N LEU A 106 -0.33 -4.02 -0.48
CA LEU A 106 0.49 -2.82 -0.66
C LEU A 106 1.08 -2.35 0.67
N ARG A 107 0.24 -2.19 1.70
CA ARG A 107 0.68 -1.77 3.02
C ARG A 107 1.63 -2.79 3.67
N TRP A 108 1.40 -4.09 3.48
CA TRP A 108 2.30 -5.12 3.96
C TRP A 108 3.68 -5.01 3.31
N MET A 109 3.75 -4.81 1.99
CA MET A 109 5.01 -4.60 1.28
C MET A 109 5.78 -3.37 1.78
N GLU A 110 5.10 -2.25 2.03
CA GLU A 110 5.73 -1.07 2.62
C GLU A 110 6.46 -1.37 3.94
N LEU A 111 5.76 -2.09 4.82
CA LEU A 111 6.28 -2.42 6.13
C LEU A 111 7.43 -3.43 6.02
N GLN A 112 7.40 -4.35 5.07
CA GLN A 112 8.51 -5.25 4.76
C GLN A 112 9.73 -4.49 4.24
N GLU A 113 9.57 -3.55 3.30
CA GLU A 113 10.70 -2.74 2.80
C GLU A 113 11.36 -1.93 3.93
N ILE A 114 10.56 -1.36 4.84
CA ILE A 114 11.09 -0.66 6.03
C ILE A 114 11.85 -1.63 6.94
N ALA A 115 11.34 -2.85 7.12
CA ALA A 115 12.00 -3.89 7.92
C ALA A 115 13.34 -4.31 7.30
N GLU A 116 13.37 -4.54 5.98
CA GLU A 116 14.57 -4.94 5.24
C GLU A 116 15.62 -3.83 5.25
N ALA A 117 15.22 -2.59 4.95
CA ALA A 117 16.12 -1.43 4.96
C ALA A 117 16.77 -1.23 6.34
N ALA A 118 16.06 -1.52 7.43
CA ALA A 118 16.61 -1.45 8.79
C ALA A 118 17.66 -2.53 9.12
N THR A 119 17.68 -3.61 8.35
CA THR A 119 18.58 -4.76 8.56
C THR A 119 19.74 -4.81 7.56
N SER A 120 19.67 -4.04 6.47
CA SER A 120 20.69 -3.94 5.43
C SER A 120 21.66 -2.79 5.67
#